data_AF-A0AAJ6HRY1-F1
#
_entry.id   AF-A0AAJ6HRY1-F1
#
_cell.length_a   1.000
_cell.length_b   1.000
_cell.length_c   1.000
_cell.angle_alpha   90.00
_cell.angle_beta   90.00
_cell.angle_gamma   90.00
#
_symmetry.space_group_name_H-M   'P 1'
#
loop_
_entity.id
_entity.type
_entity.pdbx_description
1 polymer ?
#
loop_
_entity_poly.entity_id
_entity_poly.type
_entity_poly.pdbx_seq_one_letter_code
_entity_poly.pdbx_strand_id
1 'polypeptide(L)'
;MLDDMRVLRDAVHGYRVAATAAGLDWPEQPEQPAGRPPDQVHRIFDVDHVAEQLTWLHSQRWPDRQVLPNVGWRMPWPEGGEALDYLGLSIGTPFPWRQQLPLFHFDFLLYTFVLAGEHEGEIWRYPVSEDSWESVRASTSLATLFDQWTRGIAAGVVVYDEGRKWLLVDDLAKAQGLDPLAFPVSPVQETLLRARQRECGVDMAAVEDGFEHSEELLDAIDAAKASLDA
;
A
#
# COMPACT_ATOMS: atom_id res chain seq x y z
N MET A 1 2.60 12.26 -2.69
CA MET A 1 3.82 13.08 -2.92
C MET A 1 5.01 12.16 -3.10
N LEU A 2 5.79 12.35 -4.16
CA LEU A 2 7.01 11.58 -4.38
C LEU A 2 8.10 11.96 -3.37
N ASP A 3 8.76 10.97 -2.78
CA ASP A 3 9.92 11.24 -1.92
C ASP A 3 11.17 11.51 -2.76
N ASP A 4 12.08 12.30 -2.21
CA ASP A 4 13.47 12.28 -2.63
C ASP A 4 14.04 10.86 -2.47
N MET A 5 14.76 10.36 -3.49
CA MET A 5 15.25 8.98 -3.50
C MET A 5 16.18 8.66 -2.33
N ARG A 6 16.95 9.63 -1.81
CA ARG A 6 17.78 9.41 -0.62
C ARG A 6 16.90 9.23 0.61
N VAL A 7 15.87 10.05 0.77
CA VAL A 7 14.91 9.96 1.90
C VAL A 7 14.22 8.59 1.90
N LEU A 8 13.76 8.12 0.74
CA LEU A 8 13.16 6.79 0.64
C LEU A 8 14.15 5.67 0.99
N ARG A 9 15.38 5.73 0.46
CA ARG A 9 16.42 4.73 0.74
C ARG A 9 16.74 4.66 2.23
N ASP A 10 16.91 5.82 2.86
CA ASP A 10 17.19 5.93 4.29
C ASP A 10 16.04 5.36 5.13
N ALA A 11 14.78 5.65 4.76
CA ALA A 11 13.61 5.13 5.47
C ALA A 11 13.48 3.59 5.35
N VAL A 12 13.65 3.04 4.14
CA VAL A 12 13.63 1.58 3.93
C VAL A 12 14.80 0.92 4.66
N HIS A 13 15.99 1.52 4.64
CA HIS A 13 17.13 1.01 5.40
C HIS A 13 16.87 1.02 6.91
N GLY A 14 16.34 2.13 7.44
CA GLY A 14 15.96 2.25 8.85
C GLY A 14 14.96 1.18 9.28
N TYR A 15 13.96 0.91 8.44
CA TYR A 15 13.01 -0.17 8.69
C TYR A 15 13.68 -1.54 8.73
N ARG A 16 14.54 -1.86 7.75
CA ARG A 16 15.27 -3.14 7.72
C ARG A 16 16.13 -3.34 8.96
N VAL A 17 16.85 -2.30 9.39
CA VAL A 17 17.69 -2.34 10.59
C VAL A 17 16.83 -2.58 11.84
N ALA A 18 15.71 -1.86 11.98
CA ALA A 18 14.80 -2.02 13.12
C ALA A 18 14.15 -3.41 13.14
N ALA A 19 13.67 -3.90 11.99
CA ALA A 19 13.07 -5.22 11.88
C ALA A 19 14.08 -6.33 12.21
N THR A 20 15.32 -6.20 11.72
CA THR A 20 16.42 -7.12 12.04
C THR A 20 16.74 -7.12 13.53
N ALA A 21 16.82 -5.94 14.14
CA ALA A 21 17.04 -5.80 15.58
C ALA A 21 15.89 -6.38 16.42
N ALA A 22 14.66 -6.38 15.88
CA ALA A 22 13.50 -6.99 16.53
C ALA A 22 13.48 -8.53 16.42
N GLY A 23 14.35 -9.14 15.62
CA GLY A 23 14.45 -10.60 15.46
C GLY A 23 13.97 -11.12 14.11
N LEU A 24 13.47 -10.26 13.22
CA LEU A 24 13.16 -10.65 11.85
C LEU A 24 14.47 -10.90 11.10
N ASP A 25 14.69 -12.13 10.66
CA ASP A 25 15.80 -12.39 9.76
C ASP A 25 15.57 -11.60 8.45
N TRP A 26 16.48 -10.69 8.12
CA TRP A 26 16.49 -9.95 6.86
C TRP A 26 17.91 -10.02 6.29
N PRO A 27 18.14 -10.83 5.25
CA PRO A 27 19.49 -11.00 4.71
C PRO A 27 20.02 -9.67 4.20
N GLU A 28 21.25 -9.34 4.57
CA GLU A 28 21.97 -8.24 3.94
C GLU A 28 22.17 -8.57 2.47
N GLN A 29 21.62 -7.72 1.60
CA GLN A 29 21.79 -7.84 0.17
C GLN A 29 22.21 -6.49 -0.40
N PRO A 30 23.14 -6.46 -1.36
CA PRO A 30 23.54 -5.22 -1.99
C PRO A 30 22.34 -4.59 -2.70
N GLU A 31 22.20 -3.28 -2.52
CA GLU A 31 21.21 -2.48 -3.24
C GLU A 31 21.33 -2.73 -4.74
N GLN A 32 20.19 -2.87 -5.41
CA GLN A 32 20.14 -2.96 -6.86
C GLN A 32 19.80 -1.59 -7.44
N PRO A 33 20.38 -1.23 -8.60
CA PRO A 33 19.96 -0.02 -9.30
C PRO A 33 18.47 -0.09 -9.62
N ALA A 34 17.82 1.06 -9.76
CA ALA A 34 16.44 1.13 -10.21
C ALA A 34 16.30 0.42 -11.57
N GLY A 35 15.30 -0.45 -11.67
CA GLY A 35 14.98 -1.15 -12.90
C GLY A 35 14.17 -0.29 -13.86
N ARG A 36 13.76 -0.88 -14.98
CA ARG A 36 12.65 -0.33 -15.78
C ARG A 36 11.36 -1.05 -15.37
N PRO A 37 10.22 -0.34 -15.30
CA PRO A 37 8.94 -1.02 -15.16
C PRO A 37 8.72 -1.88 -16.42
N PRO A 38 8.05 -3.05 -16.32
CA PRO A 38 7.60 -3.76 -17.50
C PRO A 38 6.66 -2.88 -18.34
N ASP A 39 6.79 -2.91 -19.68
CA ASP A 39 5.96 -2.10 -20.59
C ASP A 39 4.45 -2.31 -20.36
N GLN A 40 4.06 -3.52 -19.94
CA GLN A 40 2.68 -3.86 -19.65
C GLN A 40 2.09 -3.05 -18.49
N VAL A 41 2.90 -2.62 -17.52
CA VAL A 41 2.45 -1.80 -16.38
C VAL A 41 1.83 -0.48 -16.88
N HIS A 42 2.44 0.16 -17.87
CA HIS A 42 1.92 1.37 -18.48
C HIS A 42 0.54 1.15 -19.11
N ARG A 43 0.36 0.01 -19.82
CA ARG A 43 -0.93 -0.36 -20.41
C ARG A 43 -1.97 -0.70 -19.36
N ILE A 44 -1.62 -1.51 -18.35
CA ILE A 44 -2.55 -1.95 -17.30
C ILE A 44 -3.12 -0.76 -16.56
N PHE A 45 -2.27 0.18 -16.11
CA PHE A 45 -2.71 1.32 -15.30
C PHE A 45 -3.03 2.58 -16.10
N ASP A 46 -2.90 2.54 -17.43
CA ASP A 46 -3.17 3.67 -18.32
C ASP A 46 -2.39 4.93 -17.93
N VAL A 47 -1.05 4.76 -17.86
CA VAL A 47 -0.12 5.81 -17.47
C VAL A 47 1.09 5.89 -18.41
N ASP A 48 1.54 7.10 -18.69
CA ASP A 48 2.76 7.34 -19.47
C ASP A 48 4.04 7.26 -18.62
N HIS A 49 3.88 7.24 -17.29
CA HIS A 49 4.99 7.30 -16.34
C HIS A 49 4.78 6.35 -15.16
N VAL A 50 5.89 5.82 -14.66
CA VAL A 50 5.97 5.11 -13.37
C VAL A 50 7.12 5.72 -12.58
N ALA A 51 6.83 6.18 -11.37
CA ALA A 51 7.78 6.85 -10.51
C ALA A 51 9.06 6.02 -10.25
N GLU A 52 10.22 6.69 -10.23
CA GLU A 52 11.52 6.06 -9.95
C GLU A 52 11.48 5.28 -8.63
N GLN A 53 10.80 5.80 -7.62
CA GLN A 53 10.62 5.17 -6.31
C GLN A 53 10.06 3.75 -6.41
N LEU A 54 9.05 3.52 -7.25
CA LEU A 54 8.46 2.20 -7.47
C LEU A 54 9.44 1.27 -8.17
N THR A 55 10.09 1.77 -9.22
CA THR A 55 11.06 0.98 -10.00
C THR A 55 12.27 0.55 -9.17
N TRP A 56 12.71 1.43 -8.27
CA TRP A 56 13.74 1.14 -7.28
C TRP A 56 13.24 0.15 -6.23
N LEU A 57 12.05 0.35 -5.66
CA LEU A 57 11.51 -0.52 -4.62
C LEU A 57 11.34 -1.97 -5.12
N HIS A 58 10.89 -2.15 -6.37
CA HIS A 58 10.74 -3.45 -7.03
C HIS A 58 12.09 -4.07 -7.45
N SER A 59 13.12 -3.27 -7.72
CA SER A 59 14.44 -3.82 -8.05
C SER A 59 15.19 -4.33 -6.81
N GLN A 60 14.81 -3.85 -5.61
CA GLN A 60 15.37 -4.35 -4.38
C GLN A 60 15.04 -5.83 -4.19
N ARG A 61 16.01 -6.61 -3.73
CA ARG A 61 15.81 -8.03 -3.48
C ARG A 61 15.09 -8.22 -2.15
N TRP A 62 13.78 -8.37 -2.23
CA TRP A 62 12.95 -8.73 -1.08
C TRP A 62 13.15 -10.22 -0.73
N PRO A 63 13.28 -10.57 0.56
CA PRO A 63 13.31 -11.97 0.96
C PRO A 63 12.04 -12.69 0.55
N ASP A 64 12.14 -13.98 0.25
CA ASP A 64 11.00 -14.86 -0.07
C ASP A 64 10.28 -15.31 1.22
N ARG A 65 9.87 -14.33 2.03
CA ARG A 65 9.13 -14.49 3.29
C ARG A 65 8.43 -13.19 3.68
N GLN A 66 7.52 -13.27 4.64
CA GLN A 66 6.79 -12.10 5.13
C GLN A 66 7.69 -11.26 6.02
N VAL A 67 8.03 -10.09 5.50
CA VAL A 67 8.95 -9.16 6.15
C VAL A 67 8.29 -7.84 6.54
N LEU A 68 7.03 -7.63 6.16
CA LEU A 68 6.23 -6.47 6.56
C LEU A 68 5.37 -6.80 7.78
N PRO A 69 4.87 -5.80 8.53
CA PRO A 69 4.01 -6.04 9.68
C PRO A 69 2.75 -6.85 9.31
N ASN A 70 2.24 -7.66 10.23
CA ASN A 70 1.06 -8.51 10.04
C ASN A 70 1.13 -9.36 8.77
N VAL A 71 2.23 -10.10 8.60
CA VAL A 71 2.38 -11.09 7.54
C VAL A 71 2.37 -10.47 6.13
N GLY A 72 2.62 -9.16 6.04
CA GLY A 72 2.57 -8.47 4.76
C GLY A 72 3.73 -8.85 3.84
N TRP A 73 3.45 -8.80 2.54
CA TRP A 73 4.46 -8.93 1.50
C TRP A 73 4.32 -7.84 0.44
N ARG A 74 5.41 -7.62 -0.30
CA ARG A 74 5.40 -6.78 -1.50
C ARG A 74 4.89 -7.59 -2.68
N MET A 75 3.89 -7.06 -3.38
CA MET A 75 3.35 -7.67 -4.59
C MET A 75 4.36 -7.54 -5.75
N PRO A 76 4.48 -8.54 -6.64
CA PRO A 76 5.31 -8.42 -7.83
C PRO A 76 4.77 -7.36 -8.80
N TRP A 77 5.52 -7.07 -9.87
CA TRP A 77 4.92 -6.33 -10.99
C TRP A 77 3.74 -7.14 -11.55
N PRO A 78 2.63 -6.50 -11.94
CA PRO A 78 1.53 -7.22 -12.55
C PRO A 78 1.89 -7.69 -13.95
N GLU A 79 1.42 -8.90 -14.29
CA GLU A 79 1.67 -9.58 -15.57
C GLU A 79 0.42 -9.61 -16.46
N GLY A 80 -0.70 -9.08 -15.99
CA GLY A 80 -1.99 -9.22 -16.64
C GLY A 80 -3.07 -8.29 -16.08
N GLY A 81 -4.22 -8.29 -16.74
CA GLY A 81 -5.38 -7.50 -16.35
C GLY A 81 -5.98 -7.92 -15.00
N GLU A 82 -5.69 -9.11 -14.48
CA GLU A 82 -6.17 -9.55 -13.16
C GLU A 82 -5.68 -8.65 -12.02
N ALA A 83 -4.60 -7.89 -12.24
CA ALA A 83 -4.15 -6.90 -11.27
C ALA A 83 -5.20 -5.80 -11.00
N LEU A 84 -6.12 -5.55 -11.94
CA LEU A 84 -7.20 -4.59 -11.78
C LEU A 84 -8.30 -5.09 -10.84
N ASP A 85 -8.40 -6.41 -10.60
CA ASP A 85 -9.41 -6.99 -9.69
C ASP A 85 -9.22 -6.48 -8.26
N TYR A 86 -7.98 -6.22 -7.87
CA TYR A 86 -7.62 -5.60 -6.58
C TYR A 86 -8.14 -4.16 -6.42
N LEU A 87 -8.53 -3.51 -7.51
CA LEU A 87 -8.96 -2.11 -7.52
C LEU A 87 -10.48 -1.94 -7.44
N GLY A 88 -11.24 -3.04 -7.39
CA GLY A 88 -12.70 -3.02 -7.18
C GLY A 88 -13.16 -2.37 -5.87
N LEU A 89 -12.22 -2.07 -4.96
CA LEU A 89 -12.46 -1.44 -3.67
C LEU A 89 -12.25 0.09 -3.68
N SER A 90 -12.01 0.67 -4.87
CA SER A 90 -11.54 2.06 -5.02
C SER A 90 -12.65 3.10 -5.14
N ILE A 91 -13.83 2.76 -4.63
CA ILE A 91 -15.01 3.62 -4.64
C ILE A 91 -14.71 4.94 -3.92
N GLY A 92 -15.13 6.03 -4.53
CA GLY A 92 -15.02 7.39 -3.99
C GLY A 92 -13.58 7.92 -3.90
N THR A 93 -12.57 7.21 -4.42
CA THR A 93 -11.19 7.73 -4.39
C THR A 93 -11.07 9.02 -5.22
N PRO A 94 -10.24 9.99 -4.80
CA PRO A 94 -10.13 11.31 -5.43
C PRO A 94 -9.31 11.32 -6.73
N PHE A 95 -9.04 10.15 -7.30
CA PHE A 95 -8.23 9.95 -8.49
C PHE A 95 -8.78 8.77 -9.31
N PRO A 96 -8.39 8.63 -10.59
CA PRO A 96 -8.86 7.52 -11.41
C PRO A 96 -8.49 6.17 -10.79
N TRP A 97 -9.49 5.30 -10.61
CA TRP A 97 -9.31 3.98 -9.99
C TRP A 97 -8.22 3.13 -10.67
N ARG A 98 -8.01 3.31 -11.97
CA ARG A 98 -7.03 2.57 -12.78
C ARG A 98 -5.60 3.07 -12.59
N GLN A 99 -5.40 4.27 -12.05
CA GLN A 99 -4.07 4.90 -11.93
C GLN A 99 -3.47 4.72 -10.53
N GLN A 100 -3.45 3.48 -10.07
CA GLN A 100 -2.87 3.08 -8.79
C GLN A 100 -2.44 1.62 -8.82
N LEU A 101 -1.26 1.36 -8.26
CA LEU A 101 -0.61 0.06 -8.33
C LEU A 101 -0.74 -0.68 -6.99
N PRO A 102 -1.35 -1.88 -6.94
CA PRO A 102 -1.28 -2.77 -5.79
C PRO A 102 0.18 -3.05 -5.39
N LEU A 103 0.57 -2.63 -4.18
CA LEU A 103 1.96 -2.59 -3.76
C LEU A 103 2.27 -3.57 -2.62
N PHE A 104 1.49 -3.51 -1.53
CA PHE A 104 1.64 -4.42 -0.40
C PHE A 104 0.32 -5.13 -0.13
N HIS A 105 0.40 -6.44 0.07
CA HIS A 105 -0.75 -7.24 0.43
C HIS A 105 -0.56 -7.76 1.86
N PHE A 106 -1.63 -7.69 2.62
CA PHE A 106 -1.79 -8.22 3.97
C PHE A 106 -3.05 -9.08 3.99
N ASP A 107 -3.23 -9.88 5.03
CA ASP A 107 -4.33 -10.87 5.12
C ASP A 107 -5.71 -10.30 4.73
N PHE A 108 -6.04 -9.10 5.21
CA PHE A 108 -7.33 -8.44 4.98
C PHE A 108 -7.19 -7.00 4.45
N LEU A 109 -6.00 -6.60 4.00
CA LEU A 109 -5.71 -5.24 3.53
C LEU A 109 -4.81 -5.25 2.30
N LEU A 110 -5.12 -4.37 1.36
CA LEU A 110 -4.26 -4.01 0.25
C LEU A 110 -3.79 -2.57 0.42
N TYR A 111 -2.49 -2.34 0.21
CA TYR A 111 -1.94 -1.00 0.07
C TYR A 111 -1.57 -0.76 -1.39
N THR A 112 -2.00 0.36 -1.96
CA THR A 112 -1.67 0.78 -3.33
C THR A 112 -0.74 1.99 -3.31
N PHE A 113 0.05 2.15 -4.37
CA PHE A 113 0.78 3.37 -4.68
C PHE A 113 0.04 4.13 -5.77
N VAL A 114 -0.32 5.38 -5.51
CA VAL A 114 -1.05 6.21 -6.49
C VAL A 114 -0.10 6.71 -7.58
N LEU A 115 -0.53 6.57 -8.83
CA LEU A 115 0.20 7.01 -10.03
C LEU A 115 -0.38 8.30 -10.64
N ALA A 116 -1.45 8.84 -10.03
CA ALA A 116 -2.28 9.88 -10.61
C ALA A 116 -1.96 11.29 -10.06
N GLY A 117 -1.54 12.19 -10.94
CA GLY A 117 -1.57 13.64 -10.74
C GLY A 117 -0.98 14.11 -9.40
N GLU A 118 -1.69 15.02 -8.72
CA GLU A 118 -1.26 15.59 -7.43
C GLU A 118 -1.17 14.56 -6.29
N HIS A 119 -1.80 13.39 -6.45
CA HIS A 119 -1.77 12.30 -5.49
C HIS A 119 -0.61 11.32 -5.72
N GLU A 120 0.18 11.50 -6.78
CA GLU A 120 1.27 10.58 -7.12
C GLU A 120 2.22 10.36 -5.93
N GLY A 121 2.47 9.09 -5.59
CA GLY A 121 3.30 8.67 -4.47
C GLY A 121 2.58 8.50 -3.14
N GLU A 122 1.32 8.90 -3.02
CA GLU A 122 0.52 8.55 -1.84
C GLU A 122 0.31 7.05 -1.71
N ILE A 123 0.26 6.57 -0.47
CA ILE A 123 -0.08 5.18 -0.16
C ILE A 123 -1.49 5.11 0.38
N TRP A 124 -2.33 4.37 -0.31
CA TRP A 124 -3.73 4.18 0.04
C TRP A 124 -3.97 2.78 0.53
N ARG A 125 -4.89 2.62 1.48
CA ARG A 125 -5.28 1.33 2.05
C ARG A 125 -6.72 0.99 1.69
N TYR A 126 -6.94 -0.28 1.40
CA TYR A 126 -8.22 -0.86 0.98
C TYR A 126 -8.44 -2.13 1.79
N PRO A 127 -9.46 -2.20 2.65
CA PRO A 127 -9.83 -3.47 3.27
C PRO A 127 -10.45 -4.39 2.22
N VAL A 128 -10.06 -5.67 2.24
CA VAL A 128 -10.40 -6.65 1.21
C VAL A 128 -11.67 -7.45 1.57
N SER A 129 -12.49 -6.94 2.50
CA SER A 129 -13.77 -7.58 2.85
C SER A 129 -14.89 -7.15 1.90
N GLU A 130 -15.80 -8.08 1.60
CA GLU A 130 -16.91 -7.91 0.64
C GLU A 130 -17.82 -6.70 0.95
N ASP A 131 -17.86 -6.26 2.22
CA ASP A 131 -18.72 -5.16 2.70
C ASP A 131 -17.94 -3.89 3.09
N SER A 132 -16.67 -3.77 2.72
CA SER A 132 -15.84 -2.63 3.16
C SER A 132 -15.52 -1.62 2.06
N TRP A 133 -16.14 -0.45 2.14
CA TRP A 133 -15.84 0.74 1.32
C TRP A 133 -15.04 1.77 2.14
N GLU A 134 -14.02 1.31 2.82
CA GLU A 134 -13.23 2.11 3.78
C GLU A 134 -11.88 2.55 3.18
N SER A 135 -11.85 2.80 1.87
CA SER A 135 -10.66 3.28 1.17
C SER A 135 -10.19 4.60 1.77
N VAL A 136 -8.90 4.68 2.09
CA VAL A 136 -8.34 5.87 2.74
C VAL A 136 -6.83 5.96 2.56
N ARG A 137 -6.27 7.18 2.58
CA ARG A 137 -4.81 7.38 2.58
C ARG A 137 -4.18 6.85 3.87
N ALA A 138 -3.33 5.84 3.74
CA ALA A 138 -2.52 5.27 4.82
C ALA A 138 -1.30 6.13 5.14
N SER A 139 -0.66 6.68 4.10
CA SER A 139 0.53 7.51 4.24
C SER A 139 0.65 8.48 3.07
N THR A 140 1.28 9.63 3.30
CA THR A 140 1.53 10.66 2.28
C THR A 140 2.61 10.26 1.28
N SER A 141 3.47 9.30 1.67
CA SER A 141 4.55 8.78 0.84
C SER A 141 5.06 7.40 1.32
N LEU A 142 5.90 6.76 0.50
CA LEU A 142 6.57 5.50 0.89
C LEU A 142 7.53 5.71 2.06
N ALA A 143 8.36 6.75 2.02
CA ALA A 143 9.32 6.98 3.10
C ALA A 143 8.60 7.21 4.44
N THR A 144 7.51 7.97 4.43
CA THR A 144 6.68 8.20 5.62
C THR A 144 6.06 6.91 6.14
N LEU A 145 5.66 6.00 5.25
CA LEU A 145 5.10 4.70 5.64
C LEU A 145 6.15 3.82 6.35
N PHE A 146 7.35 3.72 5.76
CA PHE A 146 8.45 2.97 6.39
C PHE A 146 8.93 3.60 7.70
N ASP A 147 8.92 4.93 7.81
CA ASP A 147 9.18 5.62 9.08
C ASP A 147 8.15 5.25 10.16
N GLN A 148 6.85 5.24 9.83
CA GLN A 148 5.81 4.82 10.76
C GLN A 148 6.03 3.38 11.25
N TRP A 149 6.33 2.44 10.35
CA TRP A 149 6.62 1.06 10.75
C TRP A 149 7.89 0.94 11.60
N THR A 150 8.95 1.68 11.27
CA THR A 150 10.19 1.75 12.04
C THR A 150 9.94 2.26 13.46
N ARG A 151 9.18 3.35 13.58
CA ARG A 151 8.79 3.93 14.87
C ARG A 151 7.85 3.02 15.65
N GLY A 152 6.99 2.26 14.96
CA GLY A 152 6.16 1.22 15.55
C GLY A 152 6.99 0.12 16.21
N ILE A 153 8.07 -0.33 15.56
CA ILE A 153 9.02 -1.28 16.13
C ILE A 153 9.71 -0.67 17.36
N ALA A 154 10.23 0.55 17.23
CA ALA A 154 10.93 1.23 18.33
C ALA A 154 10.02 1.48 19.55
N ALA A 155 8.73 1.71 19.32
CA ALA A 155 7.73 1.89 20.37
C ALA A 155 7.23 0.56 20.97
N GLY A 156 7.65 -0.58 20.43
CA GLY A 156 7.23 -1.91 20.90
C GLY A 156 5.79 -2.27 20.55
N VAL A 157 5.16 -1.55 19.61
CA VAL A 157 3.82 -1.88 19.08
C VAL A 157 3.90 -2.72 17.81
N VAL A 158 5.06 -2.78 17.17
CA VAL A 158 5.36 -3.80 16.15
C VAL A 158 6.42 -4.73 16.74
N VAL A 159 6.05 -5.98 17.00
CA VAL A 159 6.88 -6.95 17.69
C VAL A 159 7.08 -8.19 16.84
N TYR A 160 8.25 -8.81 16.96
CA TYR A 160 8.50 -10.10 16.34
C TYR A 160 7.85 -11.21 17.19
N ASP A 161 7.00 -12.02 16.58
CA ASP A 161 6.42 -13.21 17.19
C ASP A 161 7.33 -14.40 16.93
N GLU A 162 8.02 -14.88 17.96
CA GLU A 162 8.95 -16.01 17.87
C GLU A 162 8.27 -17.33 17.47
N GLY A 163 7.00 -17.52 17.80
CA GLY A 163 6.26 -18.73 17.47
C GLY A 163 5.82 -18.76 16.00
N ARG A 164 5.45 -17.58 15.47
CA ARG A 164 4.95 -17.43 14.09
C ARG A 164 6.01 -16.99 13.08
N LYS A 165 7.15 -16.51 13.56
CA LYS A 165 8.31 -16.06 12.80
C LYS A 165 8.05 -14.85 11.89
N TRP A 166 7.20 -13.93 12.30
CA TRP A 166 6.90 -12.69 11.59
C TRP A 166 6.68 -11.51 12.53
N LEU A 167 6.60 -10.29 11.98
CA LEU A 167 6.22 -9.10 12.71
C LEU A 167 4.70 -9.02 12.90
N LEU A 168 4.26 -8.73 14.11
CA LEU A 168 2.87 -8.45 14.47
C LEU A 168 2.72 -7.01 14.93
N VAL A 169 1.63 -6.37 14.53
CA VAL A 169 1.18 -5.11 15.10
C VAL A 169 0.31 -5.43 16.33
N ASP A 170 0.80 -5.09 17.50
CA ASP A 170 0.09 -5.13 18.78
C ASP A 170 -0.66 -3.79 19.00
N ASP A 171 -1.12 -3.54 20.23
CA ASP A 171 -1.90 -2.39 20.65
C ASP A 171 -1.25 -1.02 20.33
N LEU A 172 -1.54 -0.51 19.13
CA LEU A 172 -1.12 0.81 18.62
C LEU A 172 -1.53 1.96 19.53
N ALA A 173 -2.61 1.82 20.31
CA ALA A 173 -3.09 2.89 21.19
C ALA A 173 -2.11 3.20 22.32
N LYS A 174 -1.16 2.30 22.62
CA LYS A 174 -0.10 2.52 23.61
C LYS A 174 0.99 3.49 23.13
N ALA A 175 1.14 3.70 21.83
CA ALA A 175 2.21 4.51 21.26
C ALA A 175 1.71 5.88 20.79
N GLN A 176 2.25 6.94 21.37
CA GLN A 176 1.92 8.31 20.96
C GLN A 176 2.64 8.70 19.67
N GLY A 177 1.95 9.45 18.81
CA GLY A 177 2.53 10.05 17.61
C GLY A 177 2.71 9.09 16.42
N LEU A 178 2.19 7.87 16.52
CA LEU A 178 2.02 6.98 15.37
C LEU A 178 0.68 7.27 14.70
N ASP A 179 0.61 7.14 13.37
CA ASP A 179 -0.65 7.19 12.63
C ASP A 179 -1.23 5.77 12.54
N PRO A 180 -2.37 5.45 13.20
CA PRO A 180 -2.97 4.12 13.14
C PRO A 180 -3.33 3.68 11.72
N LEU A 181 -3.59 4.61 10.80
CA LEU A 181 -3.96 4.28 9.42
C LEU A 181 -2.77 3.82 8.57
N ALA A 182 -1.52 4.08 9.02
CA ALA A 182 -0.31 3.61 8.35
C ALA A 182 0.01 2.14 8.64
N PHE A 183 -0.70 1.51 9.58
CA PHE A 183 -0.47 0.11 9.97
C PHE A 183 -1.53 -0.81 9.37
N PRO A 184 -1.14 -2.05 9.00
CA PRO A 184 -2.04 -3.04 8.42
C PRO A 184 -2.94 -3.68 9.48
N VAL A 185 -3.78 -2.89 10.15
CA VAL A 185 -4.72 -3.33 11.19
C VAL A 185 -6.16 -3.05 10.78
N SER A 186 -7.06 -3.94 11.20
CA SER A 186 -8.50 -3.83 11.03
C SER A 186 -9.20 -4.46 12.24
N PRO A 187 -10.31 -3.91 12.73
CA PRO A 187 -10.92 -2.65 12.31
C PRO A 187 -10.13 -1.42 12.77
N VAL A 188 -10.36 -0.27 12.13
CA VAL A 188 -9.90 1.04 12.62
C VAL A 188 -11.04 1.84 13.21
N GLN A 189 -10.71 2.80 14.07
CA GLN A 189 -11.74 3.66 14.67
C GLN A 189 -12.48 4.44 13.58
N GLU A 190 -13.79 4.26 13.50
CA GLU A 190 -14.62 4.86 12.45
C GLU A 190 -14.48 6.38 12.39
N THR A 191 -14.46 7.07 13.54
CA THR A 191 -14.27 8.53 13.57
C THR A 191 -12.96 8.97 12.94
N LEU A 192 -11.86 8.24 13.18
CA LEU A 192 -10.56 8.51 12.56
C LEU A 192 -10.61 8.24 11.06
N LEU A 193 -11.19 7.12 10.66
CA LEU A 193 -11.35 6.74 9.25
C LEU A 193 -12.13 7.82 8.48
N ARG A 194 -13.34 8.16 8.95
CA ARG A 194 -14.21 9.17 8.32
C ARG A 194 -13.60 10.56 8.32
N ALA A 195 -12.79 10.91 9.33
CA ALA A 195 -12.04 12.17 9.32
C ALA A 195 -10.99 12.18 8.21
N ARG A 196 -10.19 11.12 8.08
CA ARG A 196 -9.16 11.01 7.04
C ARG A 196 -9.75 10.91 5.64
N GLN A 197 -10.86 10.20 5.44
CA GLN A 197 -11.55 10.13 4.15
C GLN A 197 -11.96 11.54 3.66
N ARG A 198 -12.58 12.33 4.54
CA ARG A 198 -12.93 13.73 4.23
C ARG A 198 -11.71 14.61 3.98
N GLU A 199 -10.66 14.47 4.80
CA GLU A 199 -9.40 15.18 4.61
C GLU A 199 -8.78 14.90 3.24
N CYS A 200 -8.86 13.66 2.77
CA CYS A 200 -8.27 13.22 1.51
C CYS A 200 -9.19 13.43 0.31
N GLY A 201 -10.39 13.99 0.49
CA GLY A 201 -11.32 14.25 -0.61
C GLY A 201 -12.03 13.00 -1.13
N VAL A 202 -12.16 11.94 -0.33
CA VAL A 202 -12.98 10.78 -0.67
C VAL A 202 -14.43 11.22 -0.84
N ASP A 203 -15.08 10.77 -1.92
CA ASP A 203 -16.50 10.98 -2.13
C ASP A 203 -17.30 10.13 -1.13
N MET A 204 -17.72 10.79 -0.06
CA MET A 204 -18.47 10.14 1.02
C MET A 204 -19.87 9.72 0.58
N ALA A 205 -20.48 10.39 -0.40
CA ALA A 205 -21.78 9.98 -0.92
C ALA A 205 -21.63 8.66 -1.68
N ALA A 206 -20.60 8.54 -2.51
CA ALA A 206 -20.32 7.29 -3.22
C ALA A 206 -19.99 6.12 -2.26
N VAL A 207 -19.35 6.40 -1.13
CA VAL A 207 -19.10 5.41 -0.07
C VAL A 207 -20.39 5.00 0.66
N GLU A 208 -21.33 5.93 0.87
CA GLU A 208 -22.62 5.67 1.50
C GLU A 208 -23.57 4.88 0.58
N ASP A 209 -23.58 5.21 -0.72
CA ASP A 209 -24.37 4.54 -1.78
C ASP A 209 -23.64 3.33 -2.41
N GLY A 210 -22.62 2.80 -1.71
CA GLY A 210 -21.52 1.98 -2.26
C GLY A 210 -21.86 0.79 -3.15
N PHE A 211 -23.08 0.25 -3.10
CA PHE A 211 -23.48 -0.87 -3.97
C PHE A 211 -23.49 -0.49 -5.45
N GLU A 212 -24.19 0.59 -5.83
CA GLU A 212 -24.33 0.99 -7.24
C GLU A 212 -22.97 1.39 -7.84
N HIS A 213 -22.18 2.16 -7.08
CA HIS A 213 -20.83 2.55 -7.48
C HIS A 213 -19.85 1.36 -7.56
N SER A 214 -20.05 0.33 -6.73
CA SER A 214 -19.28 -0.90 -6.82
C SER A 214 -19.57 -1.63 -8.13
N GLU A 215 -20.85 -1.79 -8.50
CA GLU A 215 -21.23 -2.44 -9.75
C GLU A 215 -20.67 -1.69 -10.97
N GLU A 216 -20.82 -0.36 -11.01
CA GLU A 216 -20.26 0.47 -12.09
C GLU A 216 -18.73 0.34 -12.20
N LEU A 217 -18.04 0.27 -11.06
CA LEU A 217 -16.59 0.12 -11.02
C LEU A 217 -16.16 -1.27 -11.52
N LEU A 218 -16.87 -2.34 -11.14
CA LEU A 218 -16.59 -3.69 -11.60
C LEU A 218 -16.81 -3.83 -13.12
N ASP A 219 -17.89 -3.25 -13.65
CA ASP A 219 -18.14 -3.21 -15.09
C ASP A 219 -17.01 -2.46 -15.84
N ALA A 220 -16.53 -1.35 -15.27
CA ALA A 220 -15.40 -0.60 -15.83
C ALA A 220 -14.08 -1.40 -15.80
N ILE A 221 -13.85 -2.18 -14.75
CA ILE A 221 -12.70 -3.08 -14.63
C ILE A 221 -12.77 -4.16 -15.71
N ASP A 222 -13.91 -4.82 -15.88
CA ASP A 222 -14.09 -5.86 -16.90
C ASP A 222 -13.90 -5.31 -18.32
N ALA A 223 -14.42 -4.12 -18.60
CA ALA A 223 -14.19 -3.44 -19.87
C ALA A 223 -12.69 -3.11 -20.09
N ALA A 224 -12.00 -2.65 -19.05
CA ALA A 224 -10.57 -2.36 -19.12
C ALA A 224 -9.75 -3.64 -19.37
N LYS A 225 -10.07 -4.74 -18.68
CA LYS A 225 -9.42 -6.06 -18.89
C LYS A 225 -9.61 -6.54 -20.33
N ALA A 226 -10.83 -6.49 -20.85
CA ALA A 226 -11.11 -6.85 -22.24
C ALA A 226 -10.31 -6.02 -23.25
N SER A 227 -10.01 -4.75 -22.94
CA SER A 227 -9.18 -3.89 -23.80
C SER A 227 -7.68 -4.21 -23.77
N LEU A 228 -7.20 -4.90 -22.73
CA LEU A 228 -5.80 -5.30 -22.59
C LEU A 228 -5.48 -6.57 -23.38
N ASP A 229 -6.48 -7.46 -23.51
CA ASP A 229 -6.37 -8.72 -24.25
C ASP A 229 -6.53 -8.56 -25.77
N ALA A 230 -6.97 -7.38 -26.21
CA ALA A 230 -7.11 -6.98 -27.62
C ALA A 230 -5.79 -6.41 -28.20
#